data_AF-A0A0U5FNX6-F1
#
_entry.id   AF-A0A0U5FNX6-F1
#
_cell.length_a   1.000
_cell.length_b   1.000
_cell.length_c   1.000
_cell.angle_alpha   90.00
_cell.angle_beta   90.00
_cell.angle_gamma   90.00
#
_symmetry.space_group_name_H-M   'P 1'
#
loop_
_entity.id
_entity.type
_entity.pdbx_description
1 polymer ?
#
loop_
_entity_poly.entity_id
_entity_poly.type
_entity_poly.pdbx_seq_one_letter_code
_entity_poly.pdbx_strand_id
1 'polypeptide(L)'
;MSAPSFAELEAAASSVIGILQTMPEFSNAKIAVIGGLGLWKYLRGYRTTEDVDFLITVQGAPSVVKDKLLAMPSGPFHQQAQLFFYKSPNGKHIQIDITPDWQSPYLPSAAVSISTVRPGSLPYISEIDLLVFKINSCGLRPTPAKKLRDATDARSLADDLSSRGPIVLSSTQKRAVLQGLDDVVRLSGKDLTWWKTKLALS
;
A
#
# COMPACT_ATOMS: atom_id res chain seq x y z
N MET A 1 6.61 -4.58 -23.11
CA MET A 1 6.65 -3.22 -22.52
C MET A 1 7.65 -3.24 -21.37
N SER A 2 8.45 -2.18 -21.17
CA SER A 2 9.37 -2.11 -20.03
C SER A 2 8.62 -1.84 -18.73
N ALA A 3 9.10 -2.38 -17.62
CA ALA A 3 8.55 -2.12 -16.30
C ALA A 3 8.61 -0.60 -15.98
N PRO A 4 7.62 -0.06 -15.24
CA PRO A 4 7.64 1.34 -14.83
C PRO A 4 8.79 1.60 -13.85
N SER A 5 9.44 2.75 -14.01
CA SER A 5 10.38 3.27 -13.02
C SER A 5 9.64 3.79 -11.78
N PHE A 6 10.36 3.95 -10.67
CA PHE A 6 9.78 4.51 -9.46
C PHE A 6 9.15 5.89 -9.68
N ALA A 7 9.81 6.76 -10.46
CA ALA A 7 9.30 8.09 -10.77
C ALA A 7 8.01 8.03 -11.61
N GLU A 8 7.89 7.05 -12.51
CA GLU A 8 6.65 6.84 -13.27
C GLU A 8 5.50 6.38 -12.38
N LEU A 9 5.77 5.53 -11.38
CA LEU A 9 4.77 5.12 -10.40
C LEU A 9 4.35 6.28 -9.48
N GLU A 10 5.28 7.12 -9.03
CA GLU A 10 4.96 8.33 -8.26
C GLU A 10 4.14 9.34 -9.07
N ALA A 11 4.50 9.53 -10.34
CA ALA A 11 3.76 10.41 -11.25
C ALA A 11 2.35 9.88 -11.51
N ALA A 12 2.19 8.57 -11.71
CA ALA A 12 0.89 7.93 -11.84
C ALA A 12 0.07 8.08 -10.56
N ALA A 13 0.65 7.80 -9.39
CA ALA A 13 -0.03 7.95 -8.12
C ALA A 13 -0.53 9.40 -7.92
N SER A 14 0.32 10.38 -8.23
CA SER A 14 -0.02 11.80 -8.12
C SER A 14 -1.15 12.19 -9.09
N SER A 15 -1.10 11.66 -10.32
CA SER A 15 -2.12 11.93 -11.34
C SER A 15 -3.47 11.33 -10.97
N VAL A 16 -3.49 10.09 -10.45
CA VAL A 16 -4.72 9.44 -9.98
C VAL A 16 -5.34 10.20 -8.83
N ILE A 17 -4.55 10.62 -7.83
CA ILE A 17 -5.06 11.46 -6.73
C ILE A 17 -5.60 12.79 -7.28
N GLY A 18 -4.86 13.46 -8.16
CA GLY A 18 -5.30 14.72 -8.76
C GLY A 18 -6.63 14.60 -9.51
N ILE A 19 -6.86 13.47 -10.18
CA ILE A 19 -8.15 13.19 -10.82
C ILE A 19 -9.25 12.93 -9.78
N LEU A 20 -8.96 12.15 -8.72
CA LEU A 20 -9.93 11.95 -7.65
C LEU A 20 -10.30 13.26 -6.93
N GLN A 21 -9.38 14.24 -6.87
CA GLN A 21 -9.64 15.57 -6.33
C GLN A 21 -10.66 16.37 -7.15
N THR A 22 -10.84 16.06 -8.44
CA THR A 22 -11.87 16.70 -9.27
C THR A 22 -13.27 16.11 -9.08
N MET A 23 -13.42 15.11 -8.20
CA MET A 23 -14.69 14.43 -7.90
C MET A 23 -15.17 14.84 -6.50
N PRO A 24 -16.09 15.82 -6.38
CA PRO A 24 -16.50 16.37 -5.09
C PRO A 24 -17.06 15.32 -4.12
N GLU A 25 -17.70 14.26 -4.63
CA GLU A 25 -18.21 13.15 -3.83
C GLU A 25 -17.12 12.39 -3.06
N PHE A 26 -15.87 12.48 -3.50
CA PHE A 26 -14.72 11.81 -2.85
C PHE A 26 -13.90 12.76 -1.97
N SER A 27 -14.22 14.05 -1.93
CA SER A 27 -13.43 15.10 -1.25
C SER A 27 -13.05 14.77 0.19
N ASN A 28 -13.99 14.22 0.97
CA ASN A 28 -13.81 13.89 2.38
C ASN A 28 -13.27 12.48 2.64
N ALA A 29 -13.34 11.60 1.63
CA ALA A 29 -12.75 10.26 1.75
C ALA A 29 -11.23 10.38 1.87
N LYS A 30 -10.63 9.48 2.64
CA LYS A 30 -9.20 9.45 2.89
C LYS A 30 -8.48 8.53 1.93
N ILE A 31 -7.25 8.87 1.60
CA ILE A 31 -6.38 8.11 0.70
C ILE A 31 -4.96 8.04 1.25
N ALA A 32 -4.31 6.89 1.06
CA ALA A 32 -2.87 6.71 1.29
C ALA A 32 -2.27 5.81 0.20
N VAL A 33 -1.01 6.06 -0.17
CA VAL A 33 -0.22 5.16 -1.00
C VAL A 33 0.36 4.06 -0.10
N ILE A 34 0.04 2.80 -0.40
CA ILE A 34 0.45 1.63 0.37
C ILE A 34 1.27 0.66 -0.49
N GLY A 35 1.50 -0.56 0.02
CA GLY A 35 1.94 -1.69 -0.80
C GLY A 35 3.35 -1.58 -1.36
N GLY A 36 3.54 -2.03 -2.60
CA GLY A 36 4.86 -2.18 -3.21
C GLY A 36 5.60 -0.87 -3.41
N LEU A 37 4.88 0.20 -3.77
CA LEU A 37 5.46 1.51 -4.02
C LEU A 37 5.96 2.17 -2.72
N GLY A 38 5.20 2.03 -1.63
CA GLY A 38 5.63 2.46 -0.30
C GLY A 38 6.91 1.74 0.14
N LEU A 39 6.98 0.43 -0.09
CA LEU A 39 8.19 -0.34 0.23
C LEU A 39 9.40 0.12 -0.59
N TRP A 40 9.24 0.32 -1.89
CA TRP A 40 10.32 0.78 -2.77
C TRP A 40 10.81 2.19 -2.40
N LYS A 41 9.92 3.05 -1.88
CA LYS A 41 10.30 4.36 -1.34
C LYS A 41 11.26 4.23 -0.16
N TYR A 42 10.97 3.36 0.80
CA TYR A 42 11.75 3.20 2.03
C TYR A 42 13.01 2.35 1.81
N LEU A 43 12.92 1.29 1.00
CA LEU A 43 14.01 0.34 0.75
C LEU A 43 14.41 0.33 -0.74
N ARG A 44 15.08 1.40 -1.19
CA ARG A 44 15.41 1.66 -2.61
C ARG A 44 16.15 0.54 -3.34
N GLY A 45 17.05 -0.16 -2.64
CA GLY A 45 17.87 -1.24 -3.20
C GLY A 45 17.32 -2.64 -2.97
N TYR A 46 16.15 -2.79 -2.33
CA TYR A 46 15.61 -4.10 -1.95
C TYR A 46 14.81 -4.75 -3.08
N ARG A 47 13.72 -4.11 -3.55
CA ARG A 47 12.94 -4.58 -4.69
C ARG A 47 12.15 -3.46 -5.36
N THR A 48 11.71 -3.72 -6.58
CA THR A 48 10.80 -2.85 -7.34
C THR A 48 9.36 -3.37 -7.26
N THR A 49 8.42 -2.61 -7.83
CA THR A 49 7.02 -2.99 -8.05
C THR A 49 6.55 -2.45 -9.39
N GLU A 50 5.42 -2.93 -9.91
CA GLU A 50 4.87 -2.50 -11.21
C GLU A 50 3.50 -1.82 -11.09
N ASP A 51 2.97 -1.75 -9.87
CA ASP A 51 1.64 -1.29 -9.49
C ASP A 51 1.68 -0.15 -8.46
N VAL A 52 0.58 0.60 -8.39
CA VAL A 52 0.31 1.57 -7.33
C VAL A 52 -0.87 1.06 -6.51
N ASP A 53 -0.63 0.78 -5.24
CA ASP A 53 -1.67 0.41 -4.29
C ASP A 53 -2.15 1.64 -3.51
N PHE A 54 -3.46 1.89 -3.51
CA PHE A 54 -4.11 2.88 -2.67
C PHE A 54 -4.95 2.22 -1.58
N LEU A 55 -4.84 2.71 -0.35
CA LEU A 55 -5.91 2.56 0.64
C LEU A 55 -6.89 3.71 0.43
N ILE A 56 -8.19 3.43 0.37
CA ILE A 56 -9.23 4.47 0.25
C ILE A 56 -10.44 4.21 1.16
N THR A 57 -11.04 5.27 1.72
CA THR A 57 -12.25 5.18 2.57
C THR A 57 -13.54 5.57 1.83
N VAL A 58 -13.56 5.49 0.49
CA VAL A 58 -14.78 5.74 -0.30
C VAL A 58 -15.74 4.58 -0.08
N GLN A 59 -16.99 4.89 0.31
CA GLN A 59 -18.03 3.89 0.45
C GLN A 59 -18.30 3.20 -0.90
N GLY A 60 -18.30 1.86 -0.91
CA GLY A 60 -18.45 1.06 -2.13
C GLY A 60 -17.15 0.90 -2.94
N ALA A 61 -16.00 1.31 -2.42
CA ALA A 61 -14.71 0.95 -2.99
C ALA A 61 -14.48 -0.58 -2.96
N PRO A 62 -13.79 -1.15 -3.96
CA PRO A 62 -13.16 -0.45 -5.08
C PRO A 62 -14.10 -0.09 -6.25
N SER A 63 -15.28 -0.72 -6.35
CA SER A 63 -16.13 -0.66 -7.54
C SER A 63 -16.60 0.76 -7.86
N VAL A 64 -17.16 1.48 -6.89
CA VAL A 64 -17.67 2.85 -7.11
C VAL A 64 -16.59 3.80 -7.62
N VAL A 65 -15.35 3.64 -7.14
CA VAL A 65 -14.22 4.46 -7.57
C VAL A 65 -13.82 4.10 -9.00
N LYS A 66 -13.68 2.81 -9.31
CA LYS A 66 -13.35 2.34 -10.66
C LYS A 66 -14.40 2.76 -11.68
N ASP A 67 -15.68 2.55 -11.39
CA ASP A 67 -16.79 2.89 -12.29
C ASP A 67 -16.81 4.39 -12.61
N LYS A 68 -16.55 5.24 -11.62
CA LYS A 68 -16.46 6.70 -11.81
C LYS A 68 -15.27 7.10 -12.68
N LEU A 69 -14.10 6.51 -12.44
CA LEU A 69 -12.90 6.78 -13.24
C LEU A 69 -13.05 6.27 -14.68
N LEU A 70 -13.71 5.13 -14.89
CA LEU A 70 -14.01 4.57 -16.23
C LEU A 70 -15.07 5.38 -16.99
N ALA A 71 -16.02 5.98 -16.28
CA ALA A 71 -17.07 6.79 -16.88
C ALA A 71 -16.61 8.19 -17.33
N MET A 72 -15.36 8.59 -17.02
CA MET A 72 -14.80 9.88 -17.43
C MET A 72 -14.68 9.96 -18.96
N PRO A 73 -15.29 10.98 -19.62
CA PRO A 73 -15.11 11.20 -21.04
C PRO A 73 -13.63 11.41 -21.38
N SER A 74 -13.10 10.59 -22.30
CA SER A 74 -11.68 10.62 -22.68
C SER A 74 -10.72 10.47 -21.49
N GLY A 75 -11.14 9.80 -20.42
CA GLY A 75 -10.32 9.55 -19.24
C GLY A 75 -9.13 8.62 -19.52
N PRO A 76 -8.05 8.71 -18.74
CA PRO A 76 -6.86 7.87 -18.91
C PRO A 76 -7.03 6.46 -18.33
N PHE A 77 -8.24 6.06 -17.94
CA PHE A 77 -8.48 4.79 -17.25
C PHE A 77 -9.07 3.75 -18.18
N HIS A 78 -8.64 2.51 -18.01
CA HIS A 78 -9.25 1.36 -18.66
C HIS A 78 -9.15 0.14 -17.76
N GLN A 79 -10.03 -0.82 -18.00
CA GLN A 79 -10.05 -2.09 -17.29
C GLN A 79 -9.84 -3.24 -18.29
N GLN A 80 -8.95 -4.16 -17.96
CA GLN A 80 -8.72 -5.39 -18.71
C GLN A 80 -8.88 -6.57 -17.76
N ALA A 81 -9.93 -7.37 -17.98
CA ALA A 81 -10.38 -8.39 -17.05
C ALA A 81 -10.55 -7.81 -15.62
N GLN A 82 -9.78 -8.28 -14.64
CA GLN A 82 -9.84 -7.84 -13.25
C GLN A 82 -8.85 -6.71 -12.92
N LEU A 83 -7.97 -6.36 -13.86
CA LEU A 83 -6.92 -5.36 -13.67
C LEU A 83 -7.41 -3.98 -14.11
N PHE A 84 -7.17 -2.98 -13.26
CA PHE A 84 -7.53 -1.59 -13.50
C PHE A 84 -6.27 -0.78 -13.75
N PHE A 85 -6.23 -0.03 -14.85
CA PHE A 85 -5.03 0.63 -15.33
C PHE A 85 -5.24 2.13 -15.50
N TYR A 86 -4.21 2.88 -15.14
CA TYR A 86 -4.00 4.27 -15.54
C TYR A 86 -3.03 4.31 -16.71
N LYS A 87 -3.42 4.98 -17.80
CA LYS A 87 -2.56 5.26 -18.95
C LYS A 87 -1.88 6.61 -18.73
N SER A 88 -0.57 6.58 -18.50
CA SER A 88 0.23 7.79 -18.35
C SER A 88 0.34 8.58 -19.67
N PRO A 89 0.71 9.87 -19.63
CA PRO A 89 0.87 10.69 -20.84
C PRO A 89 1.87 10.13 -21.87
N ASN A 90 2.87 9.36 -21.43
CA ASN A 90 3.82 8.68 -22.30
C ASN A 90 3.30 7.33 -22.86
N GLY A 91 2.04 6.98 -22.60
CA GLY A 91 1.38 5.80 -23.13
C GLY A 91 1.59 4.50 -22.32
N LYS A 92 2.35 4.52 -21.22
CA LYS A 92 2.49 3.33 -20.36
C LYS A 92 1.20 3.05 -19.59
N HIS A 93 0.91 1.77 -19.39
CA HIS A 93 -0.20 1.31 -18.57
C HIS A 93 0.34 0.91 -17.20
N ILE A 94 -0.10 1.59 -16.16
CA ILE A 94 0.29 1.35 -14.77
C ILE A 94 -0.92 0.80 -14.03
N GLN A 95 -0.75 -0.36 -13.40
CA GLN A 95 -1.82 -0.98 -12.64
C GLN A 95 -2.09 -0.15 -11.38
N ILE A 96 -3.37 0.12 -11.14
CA ILE A 96 -3.86 0.84 -9.96
C ILE A 96 -4.73 -0.11 -9.16
N ASP A 97 -4.24 -0.49 -7.98
CA ASP A 97 -4.97 -1.34 -7.05
C ASP A 97 -5.61 -0.46 -5.96
N ILE A 98 -6.92 -0.60 -5.81
CA ILE A 98 -7.72 0.16 -4.84
C ILE A 98 -8.13 -0.80 -3.74
N THR A 99 -7.54 -0.62 -2.57
CA THR A 99 -7.84 -1.38 -1.36
C THR A 99 -8.81 -0.57 -0.51
N PRO A 100 -10.04 -1.05 -0.30
CA PRO A 100 -10.96 -0.40 0.61
C PRO A 100 -10.45 -0.54 2.07
N ASP A 101 -10.76 0.45 2.89
CA ASP A 101 -10.29 0.54 4.28
C ASP A 101 -10.68 -0.66 5.15
N TRP A 102 -11.84 -1.29 4.93
CA TRP A 102 -12.27 -2.49 5.65
C TRP A 102 -11.37 -3.73 5.43
N GLN A 103 -10.52 -3.73 4.38
CA GLN A 103 -9.51 -4.77 4.17
C GLN A 103 -8.21 -4.51 4.90
N SER A 104 -8.05 -3.32 5.49
CA SER A 104 -6.85 -2.93 6.24
C SER A 104 -7.07 -3.17 7.75
N PRO A 105 -6.01 -3.54 8.50
CA PRO A 105 -6.15 -3.81 9.94
C PRO A 105 -6.57 -2.58 10.75
N TYR A 106 -6.30 -1.38 10.23
CA TYR A 106 -6.76 -0.08 10.72
C TYR A 106 -6.48 0.97 9.63
N LEU A 107 -7.02 2.17 9.82
CA LEU A 107 -6.71 3.32 8.96
C LEU A 107 -5.40 4.00 9.43
N PRO A 108 -4.33 4.04 8.63
CA PRO A 108 -3.05 4.64 9.04
C PRO A 108 -3.19 6.16 9.13
N SER A 109 -2.36 6.80 9.98
CA SER A 109 -2.39 8.26 10.18
C SER A 109 -2.03 9.05 8.91
N ALA A 110 -1.28 8.43 8.01
CA ALA A 110 -0.94 8.97 6.69
C ALA A 110 -2.15 9.06 5.74
N ALA A 111 -3.25 8.37 6.02
CA ALA A 111 -4.46 8.48 5.21
C ALA A 111 -5.14 9.83 5.46
N VAL A 112 -5.03 10.72 4.49
CA VAL A 112 -5.56 12.09 4.53
C VAL A 112 -6.71 12.25 3.55
N SER A 113 -7.59 13.22 3.78
CA SER A 113 -8.68 13.52 2.87
C SER A 113 -8.16 13.80 1.46
N ILE A 114 -8.80 13.23 0.44
CA ILE A 114 -8.40 13.38 -0.97
C ILE A 114 -8.26 14.86 -1.34
N SER A 115 -9.22 15.69 -0.92
CA SER A 115 -9.23 17.14 -1.16
C SER A 115 -8.02 17.89 -0.57
N THR A 116 -7.32 17.34 0.42
CA THR A 116 -6.22 18.02 1.12
C THR A 116 -4.83 17.53 0.71
N VAL A 117 -4.74 16.51 -0.16
CA VAL A 117 -3.45 16.04 -0.67
C VAL A 117 -2.77 17.16 -1.45
N ARG A 118 -1.54 17.49 -1.06
CA ARG A 118 -0.77 18.57 -1.67
C ARG A 118 -0.15 18.11 -2.99
N PRO A 119 -0.18 18.92 -4.05
CA PRO A 119 0.57 18.66 -5.27
C PRO A 119 2.06 18.41 -4.96
N GLY A 120 2.64 17.39 -5.58
CA GLY A 120 4.05 17.01 -5.37
C GLY A 120 4.34 16.26 -4.07
N SER A 121 3.35 16.00 -3.22
CA SER A 121 3.53 15.23 -1.98
C SER A 121 2.49 14.11 -1.87
N LEU A 122 2.94 12.87 -2.09
CA LEU A 122 2.09 11.69 -1.94
C LEU A 122 1.87 11.31 -0.46
N PRO A 123 0.63 10.94 -0.08
CA PRO A 123 0.31 10.48 1.27
C PRO A 123 0.78 9.04 1.49
N TYR A 124 2.08 8.82 1.56
CA TYR A 124 2.65 7.49 1.81
C TYR A 124 2.32 7.00 3.22
N ILE A 125 1.87 5.74 3.32
CA ILE A 125 1.82 5.02 4.59
C ILE A 125 3.16 5.11 5.32
N SER A 126 3.13 5.31 6.63
CA SER A 126 4.38 5.32 7.42
C SER A 126 5.10 3.98 7.32
N GLU A 127 6.42 3.98 7.48
CA GLU A 127 7.21 2.75 7.38
C GLU A 127 6.83 1.72 8.45
N ILE A 128 6.51 2.17 9.66
CA ILE A 128 6.01 1.30 10.74
C ILE A 128 4.63 0.74 10.38
N ASP A 129 3.71 1.55 9.87
CA ASP A 129 2.40 1.05 9.43
C ASP A 129 2.53 0.07 8.27
N LEU A 130 3.47 0.29 7.35
CA LEU A 130 3.76 -0.63 6.26
C LEU A 130 4.25 -1.98 6.78
N LEU A 131 5.15 -1.99 7.76
CA LEU A 131 5.59 -3.22 8.44
C LEU A 131 4.40 -3.97 9.04
N VAL A 132 3.56 -3.27 9.80
CA VAL A 132 2.38 -3.86 10.44
C VAL A 132 1.41 -4.43 9.41
N PHE A 133 1.17 -3.70 8.32
CA PHE A 133 0.31 -4.14 7.22
C PHE A 133 0.86 -5.40 6.56
N LYS A 134 2.17 -5.47 6.32
CA LYS A 134 2.83 -6.64 5.72
C LYS A 134 2.75 -7.88 6.60
N ILE A 135 2.91 -7.72 7.92
CA ILE A 135 2.73 -8.82 8.87
C ILE A 135 1.27 -9.30 8.84
N ASN A 136 0.31 -8.38 8.95
CA ASN A 136 -1.11 -8.70 9.00
C ASN A 136 -1.62 -9.34 7.69
N SER A 137 -1.18 -8.85 6.53
CA SER A 137 -1.64 -9.36 5.23
C SER A 137 -1.04 -10.70 4.83
N CYS A 138 0.09 -11.10 5.43
CA CYS A 138 0.85 -12.29 5.06
C CYS A 138 -0.01 -13.56 4.99
N GLY A 139 -0.84 -13.83 6.01
CA GLY A 139 -1.73 -14.98 6.05
C GLY A 139 -2.89 -14.94 5.06
N LEU A 140 -3.32 -13.72 4.71
CA LEU A 140 -4.55 -13.43 3.97
C LEU A 140 -4.36 -13.46 2.45
N ARG A 141 -3.11 -13.52 1.95
CA ARG A 141 -2.87 -13.52 0.49
C ARG A 141 -3.35 -14.81 -0.17
N PRO A 142 -3.89 -14.73 -1.39
CA PRO A 142 -4.49 -15.89 -2.07
C PRO A 142 -3.46 -16.92 -2.57
N THR A 143 -2.20 -16.52 -2.74
CA THR A 143 -1.16 -17.38 -3.33
C THR A 143 0.04 -17.51 -2.41
N PRO A 144 0.68 -18.70 -2.30
CA PRO A 144 1.90 -18.88 -1.51
C PRO A 144 3.02 -17.88 -1.83
N ALA A 145 3.22 -17.55 -3.10
CA ALA A 145 4.23 -16.58 -3.52
C ALA A 145 3.98 -15.18 -2.94
N LYS A 146 2.72 -14.72 -2.90
CA LYS A 146 2.35 -13.44 -2.27
C LYS A 146 2.50 -13.49 -0.74
N LYS A 147 2.18 -14.63 -0.09
CA LYS A 147 2.41 -14.80 1.37
C LYS A 147 3.89 -14.68 1.70
N LEU A 148 4.74 -15.42 0.98
CA LEU A 148 6.20 -15.37 1.14
C LEU A 148 6.76 -13.97 0.88
N ARG A 149 6.25 -13.27 -0.15
CA ARG A 149 6.64 -11.89 -0.45
C ARG A 149 6.33 -10.95 0.71
N ASP A 150 5.11 -10.98 1.24
CA ASP A 150 4.75 -10.14 2.39
C ASP A 150 5.60 -10.47 3.63
N ALA A 151 5.90 -11.75 3.88
CA ALA A 151 6.79 -12.15 4.98
C ALA A 151 8.23 -11.65 4.82
N THR A 152 8.75 -11.69 3.59
CA THR A 152 10.12 -11.23 3.28
C THR A 152 10.20 -9.69 3.34
N ASP A 153 9.18 -9.01 2.83
CA ASP A 153 9.05 -7.55 2.92
C ASP A 153 8.97 -7.10 4.39
N ALA A 154 8.12 -7.75 5.20
CA ALA A 154 8.01 -7.47 6.63
C ALA A 154 9.34 -7.66 7.35
N ARG A 155 10.04 -8.76 7.10
CA ARG A 155 11.36 -9.01 7.70
C ARG A 155 12.36 -7.91 7.34
N SER A 156 12.41 -7.54 6.07
CA SER A 156 13.36 -6.53 5.58
C SER A 156 13.08 -5.15 6.19
N LEU A 157 11.80 -4.77 6.31
CA LEU A 157 11.39 -3.56 7.03
C LEU A 157 11.76 -3.61 8.51
N ALA A 158 11.53 -4.74 9.18
CA ALA A 158 11.87 -4.89 10.59
C ALA A 158 13.38 -4.78 10.84
N ASP A 159 14.21 -5.33 9.95
CA ASP A 159 15.67 -5.19 10.03
C ASP A 159 16.13 -3.75 9.78
N ASP A 160 15.62 -3.09 8.74
CA ASP A 160 15.98 -1.70 8.43
C ASP A 160 15.55 -0.74 9.56
N LEU A 161 14.30 -0.82 10.01
CA LEU A 161 13.79 -0.02 11.13
C LEU A 161 14.62 -0.25 12.40
N SER A 162 14.91 -1.51 12.74
CA SER A 162 15.70 -1.85 13.93
C SER A 162 17.13 -1.35 13.85
N SER A 163 17.70 -1.20 12.65
CA SER A 163 19.05 -0.66 12.47
C SER A 163 19.13 0.83 12.82
N ARG A 164 18.00 1.54 12.78
CA ARG A 164 17.87 2.97 13.07
C ARG A 164 17.34 3.27 14.48
N GLY A 165 16.89 2.25 15.21
CA GLY A 165 16.40 2.38 16.58
C GLY A 165 15.34 1.34 16.94
N PRO A 166 14.85 1.34 18.19
CA PRO A 166 13.81 0.41 18.60
C PRO A 166 12.48 0.66 17.87
N ILE A 167 11.81 -0.42 17.46
CA ILE A 167 10.47 -0.35 16.87
C ILE A 167 9.45 -0.15 17.99
N VAL A 168 8.79 1.01 18.01
CA VAL A 168 7.74 1.33 18.98
C VAL A 168 6.38 1.22 18.31
N LEU A 169 5.62 0.19 18.70
CA LEU A 169 4.25 -0.05 18.21
C LEU A 169 3.22 0.50 19.20
N SER A 170 2.23 1.23 18.68
CA SER A 170 1.00 1.56 19.41
C SER A 170 0.18 0.32 19.74
N SER A 171 -0.77 0.42 20.67
CA SER A 171 -1.67 -0.68 21.03
C SER A 171 -2.45 -1.24 19.83
N THR A 172 -2.87 -0.38 18.90
CA THR A 172 -3.56 -0.78 17.67
C THR A 172 -2.64 -1.57 16.74
N GLN A 173 -1.41 -1.08 16.54
CA GLN A 173 -0.40 -1.76 15.73
C GLN A 173 -0.01 -3.12 16.34
N LYS A 174 0.16 -3.21 17.66
CA LYS A 174 0.45 -4.48 18.36
C LYS A 174 -0.66 -5.51 18.11
N ARG A 175 -1.93 -5.13 18.23
CA ARG A 175 -3.06 -6.05 17.95
C ARG A 175 -3.05 -6.53 16.50
N ALA A 176 -2.82 -5.63 15.54
CA ALA A 176 -2.75 -6.00 14.12
C ALA A 176 -1.58 -6.95 13.81
N VAL A 177 -0.41 -6.73 14.42
CA VAL A 177 0.75 -7.61 14.33
C VAL A 177 0.43 -9.00 14.87
N LEU A 178 -0.16 -9.09 16.06
CA LEU A 178 -0.47 -10.38 16.70
C LEU A 178 -1.40 -11.24 15.86
N GLN A 179 -2.30 -10.65 15.07
CA GLN A 179 -3.18 -11.39 14.17
C GLN A 179 -2.46 -12.06 12.99
N GLY A 180 -1.32 -11.52 12.54
CA GLY A 180 -0.55 -12.05 11.40
C GLY A 180 0.78 -12.70 11.79
N LEU A 181 1.11 -12.73 13.09
CA LEU A 181 2.43 -13.11 13.57
C LEU A 181 2.80 -14.56 13.23
N ASP A 182 1.86 -15.49 13.42
CA ASP A 182 2.12 -16.91 13.15
C ASP A 182 2.39 -17.18 11.65
N ASP A 183 1.71 -16.45 10.77
CA ASP A 183 1.94 -16.54 9.32
C ASP A 183 3.33 -16.03 8.94
N VAL A 184 3.73 -14.88 9.49
CA VAL A 184 5.03 -14.29 9.17
C VAL A 184 6.18 -15.13 9.74
N VAL A 185 6.03 -15.70 10.93
CA VAL A 185 7.01 -16.61 11.55
C VAL A 185 7.25 -17.83 10.66
N ARG A 186 6.19 -18.43 10.12
CA ARG A 186 6.32 -19.62 9.25
C ARG A 186 7.04 -19.36 7.94
N LEU A 187 6.99 -18.13 7.41
CA LEU A 187 7.41 -17.83 6.04
C LEU A 187 8.64 -16.93 5.93
N SER A 188 8.96 -16.14 6.97
CA SER A 188 10.06 -15.16 6.93
C SER A 188 11.45 -15.77 7.13
N GLY A 189 11.54 -17.02 7.57
CA GLY A 189 12.80 -17.64 7.99
C GLY A 189 13.37 -17.07 9.31
N LYS A 190 12.52 -16.42 10.11
CA LYS A 190 12.82 -15.95 11.47
C LYS A 190 11.83 -16.56 12.44
N ASP A 191 12.32 -16.97 13.61
CA ASP A 191 11.48 -17.58 14.64
C ASP A 191 10.63 -16.55 15.41
N LEU A 192 9.71 -17.06 16.23
CA LEU A 192 8.82 -16.23 17.05
C LEU A 192 9.60 -15.34 18.02
N THR A 193 10.70 -15.84 18.60
CA THR A 193 11.54 -15.09 19.55
C THR A 193 12.15 -13.87 18.89
N TRP A 194 12.67 -14.02 17.68
CA TRP A 194 13.21 -12.93 16.88
C TRP A 194 12.15 -11.85 16.63
N TRP A 195 10.95 -12.24 16.21
CA TRP A 195 9.86 -11.29 15.94
C TRP A 195 9.38 -10.58 17.21
N LYS A 196 9.19 -11.31 18.32
CA LYS A 196 8.80 -10.72 19.61
C LYS A 196 9.84 -9.72 20.10
N THR A 197 11.12 -10.02 19.93
CA THR A 197 12.23 -9.14 20.31
C THR A 197 12.25 -7.89 19.43
N LYS A 198 12.21 -8.05 18.10
CA LYS A 198 12.23 -6.94 17.14
C LYS A 198 11.07 -5.98 17.30
N LEU A 199 9.88 -6.50 17.61
CA LEU A 199 8.63 -5.74 17.69
C LEU A 199 8.23 -5.34 19.12
N ALA A 200 9.07 -5.62 20.12
CA ALA A 200 8.79 -5.38 21.54
C ALA A 200 7.40 -5.88 21.99
N LEU A 201 7.12 -7.16 21.69
CA LEU A 201 5.84 -7.85 21.99
C LEU A 201 5.89 -8.69 23.27
N SER A 202 6.86 -8.43 24.14
CA SER A 202 6.99 -9.02 25.49
C SER A 202 5.85 -8.59 26.40
#